data_AF-A0A944NA49-F1
#
_entry.id   AF-A0A944NA49-F1
#
_cell.length_a   1.000
_cell.length_b   1.000
_cell.length_c   1.000
_cell.angle_alpha   90.00
_cell.angle_beta   90.00
_cell.angle_gamma   90.00
#
_symmetry.space_group_name_H-M   'P 1'
#
loop_
_entity.id
_entity.type
_entity.pdbx_description
1 polymer ?
#
loop_
_entity_poly.entity_id
_entity_poly.type
_entity_poly.pdbx_seq_one_letter_code
_entity_poly.pdbx_strand_id
1 'polypeptide(L)'
;MRKLFTSMTLVAAAVWGLTSSADALGRERVQLSFGGQQFRGQQTIKLRQKLRQQHGIVSQGRQLVAAVVVGKSKHGMGTVKLKVGGALSYAQTLDGYPSEFNRGGNFYRVRIQNPQSYNSQGVWQLKLKGNIKIKKVVLILEDNFVGGRRCSAEMQTRRGRTIDTFTARNCRRAMAKCQNDLTRRQNNGQNPFASCQVSGNGGGNGGGNNYRQWTCTATDTGWEEHWWRGGHVATNRNVNVARRLALRDCKQSHGNCRVSCSQN
;
A
#
# COMPACT_ATOMS: atom_id res chain seq x y z
N MET A 1 57.04 -9.75 24.45
CA MET A 1 56.00 -10.41 23.62
C MET A 1 54.78 -10.63 24.49
N ARG A 2 53.53 -10.23 24.23
CA ARG A 2 52.81 -9.49 23.19
C ARG A 2 51.70 -8.72 23.96
N LYS A 3 51.54 -7.42 23.69
CA LYS A 3 50.33 -6.66 24.11
C LYS A 3 49.26 -6.93 23.05
N LEU A 4 48.08 -7.42 23.43
CA LEU A 4 46.96 -7.61 22.51
C LEU A 4 45.78 -6.73 22.91
N PHE A 5 45.42 -5.92 21.93
CA PHE A 5 44.35 -4.95 21.81
C PHE A 5 42.96 -5.51 22.12
N THR A 6 42.14 -4.72 22.81
CA THR A 6 40.68 -4.81 22.76
C THR A 6 40.11 -3.43 22.44
N SER A 7 40.05 -3.14 21.14
CA SER A 7 39.32 -2.00 20.60
C SER A 7 37.83 -2.32 20.56
N MET A 8 37.05 -1.64 21.39
CA MET A 8 35.60 -1.79 21.48
C MET A 8 34.95 -0.95 20.38
N THR A 9 34.53 -1.59 19.29
CA THR A 9 33.81 -0.95 18.18
C THR A 9 32.33 -0.76 18.55
N LEU A 10 31.94 0.50 18.72
CA LEU A 10 30.55 0.95 18.81
C LEU A 10 29.85 0.75 17.45
N VAL A 11 28.92 -0.19 17.37
CA VAL A 11 28.02 -0.33 16.21
C VAL A 11 26.90 0.69 16.36
N ALA A 12 27.03 1.83 15.69
CA ALA A 12 25.93 2.77 15.52
C ALA A 12 24.90 2.16 14.55
N ALA A 13 23.79 1.67 15.09
CA ALA A 13 22.64 1.26 14.29
C ALA A 13 21.99 2.52 13.68
N ALA A 14 22.35 2.84 12.45
CA ALA A 14 21.64 3.84 11.65
C ALA A 14 20.22 3.33 11.40
N VAL A 15 19.25 3.82 12.18
CA VAL A 15 17.82 3.66 11.89
C VAL A 15 17.54 4.54 10.68
N TRP A 16 17.47 3.93 9.50
CA TRP A 16 16.95 4.59 8.30
C TRP A 16 15.46 4.84 8.52
N GLY A 17 15.13 6.00 9.06
CA GLY A 17 13.77 6.52 9.06
C GLY A 17 13.30 6.61 7.61
N LEU A 18 12.40 5.71 7.22
CA LEU A 18 11.59 5.89 6.01
C LEU A 18 10.63 7.05 6.29
N THR A 19 11.12 8.28 6.11
CA THR A 19 10.27 9.46 5.95
C THR A 19 9.51 9.27 4.65
N SER A 20 8.36 8.60 4.75
CA SER A 20 7.39 8.61 3.67
C SER A 20 6.83 10.02 3.65
N SER A 21 7.36 10.84 2.73
CA SER A 21 6.82 12.15 2.41
C SER A 21 5.32 11.98 2.17
N ALA A 22 4.53 12.54 3.08
CA ALA A 22 3.10 12.63 2.95
C ALA A 22 2.80 13.64 1.83
N ASP A 23 2.93 13.19 0.58
CA ASP A 23 2.39 13.93 -0.55
C ASP A 23 0.86 13.84 -0.49
N ALA A 24 0.26 15.03 -0.40
CA ALA A 24 -1.15 15.27 -0.55
C ALA A 24 -1.71 14.65 -1.85
N LEU A 25 -3.01 14.35 -1.84
CA LEU A 25 -3.81 13.92 -3.01
C LEU A 25 -3.59 12.47 -3.48
N GLY A 26 -3.94 11.50 -2.65
CA GLY A 26 -4.59 10.26 -3.11
C GLY A 26 -3.79 9.26 -3.98
N ARG A 27 -2.59 9.62 -4.44
CA ARG A 27 -1.73 8.81 -5.31
C ARG A 27 -0.51 8.36 -4.54
N GLU A 28 -0.30 7.05 -4.47
CA GLU A 28 0.84 6.43 -3.82
C GLU A 28 1.93 6.14 -4.85
N ARG A 29 3.19 6.47 -4.54
CA ARG A 29 4.34 6.15 -5.39
C ARG A 29 5.11 5.00 -4.76
N VAL A 30 5.09 3.83 -5.40
CA VAL A 30 5.82 2.66 -4.90
C VAL A 30 6.98 2.33 -5.82
N GLN A 31 8.19 2.30 -5.27
CA GLN A 31 9.41 2.04 -6.02
C GLN A 31 9.76 0.55 -6.02
N LEU A 32 9.84 -0.07 -7.18
CA LEU A 32 10.39 -1.41 -7.38
C LEU A 32 11.86 -1.30 -7.80
N SER A 33 12.76 -1.89 -7.01
CA SER A 33 14.21 -1.85 -7.28
C SER A 33 14.63 -3.03 -8.14
N PHE A 34 15.49 -2.76 -9.14
CA PHE A 34 16.08 -3.77 -10.03
C PHE A 34 17.61 -3.69 -10.07
N GLY A 35 18.24 -2.74 -9.39
CA GLY A 35 19.70 -2.69 -9.23
C GLY A 35 20.50 -2.55 -10.54
N GLY A 36 19.87 -2.19 -11.66
CA GLY A 36 20.54 -2.17 -12.97
C GLY A 36 20.52 -3.51 -13.69
N GLN A 37 19.64 -4.44 -13.29
CA GLN A 37 19.45 -5.73 -13.94
C GLN A 37 19.29 -5.57 -15.46
N GLN A 38 20.04 -6.39 -16.20
CA GLN A 38 20.03 -6.43 -17.66
C GLN A 38 19.00 -7.43 -18.18
N PHE A 39 18.25 -7.02 -19.20
CA PHE A 39 17.26 -7.80 -19.92
C PHE A 39 17.64 -7.81 -21.41
N ARG A 40 17.60 -9.00 -22.04
CA ARG A 40 17.98 -9.19 -23.45
C ARG A 40 16.83 -9.77 -24.25
N GLY A 41 16.68 -9.34 -25.50
CA GLY A 41 15.63 -9.80 -26.40
C GLY A 41 14.26 -9.33 -25.93
N GLN A 42 13.27 -10.22 -25.96
CA GLN A 42 11.93 -9.94 -25.45
C GLN A 42 11.78 -10.48 -24.02
N GLN A 43 11.45 -9.59 -23.08
CA GLN A 43 11.32 -9.96 -21.66
C GLN A 43 10.06 -9.37 -21.05
N THR A 44 9.54 -10.01 -20.01
CA THR A 44 8.35 -9.55 -19.30
C THR A 44 8.62 -9.41 -17.80
N ILE A 45 8.41 -8.21 -17.26
CA ILE A 45 8.45 -7.97 -15.81
C ILE A 45 7.01 -8.01 -15.27
N LYS A 46 6.73 -8.94 -14.36
CA LYS A 46 5.43 -9.04 -13.66
C LYS A 46 5.38 -8.07 -12.47
N LEU A 47 4.80 -6.88 -12.67
CA LEU A 47 4.86 -5.78 -11.71
C LEU A 47 4.13 -6.10 -10.39
N ARG A 48 2.94 -6.71 -10.44
CA ARG A 48 2.19 -7.11 -9.24
C ARG A 48 2.95 -8.10 -8.37
N GLN A 49 3.60 -9.07 -9.01
CA GLN A 49 4.42 -10.05 -8.31
C GLN A 49 5.61 -9.38 -7.62
N LYS A 50 6.30 -8.47 -8.31
CA LYS A 50 7.43 -7.73 -7.74
C LYS A 50 7.02 -6.78 -6.61
N LEU A 51 5.87 -6.12 -6.76
CA LEU A 51 5.28 -5.28 -5.72
C LEU A 51 5.00 -6.08 -4.45
N ARG A 52 4.41 -7.28 -4.57
CA ARG A 52 4.18 -8.19 -3.44
C ARG A 52 5.50 -8.69 -2.84
N GLN A 53 6.47 -9.06 -3.68
CA GLN A 53 7.76 -9.60 -3.22
C GLN A 53 8.60 -8.57 -2.45
N GLN A 54 8.63 -7.31 -2.89
CA GLN A 54 9.49 -6.29 -2.29
C GLN A 54 8.81 -5.49 -1.16
N HIS A 55 7.49 -5.32 -1.22
CA HIS A 55 6.77 -4.43 -0.29
C HIS A 55 5.62 -5.11 0.45
N GLY A 56 5.33 -6.40 0.18
CA GLY A 56 4.17 -7.08 0.76
C GLY A 56 2.80 -6.55 0.30
N ILE A 57 2.78 -5.58 -0.63
CA ILE A 57 1.56 -4.92 -1.09
C ILE A 57 0.78 -5.82 -2.04
N VAL A 58 -0.49 -6.07 -1.71
CA VAL A 58 -1.45 -6.72 -2.59
C VAL A 58 -2.13 -5.65 -3.47
N SER A 59 -2.13 -5.84 -4.78
CA SER A 59 -2.67 -4.86 -5.75
C SER A 59 -4.19 -4.89 -5.91
N GLN A 60 -4.90 -5.72 -5.14
CA GLN A 60 -6.37 -5.81 -5.18
C GLN A 60 -6.98 -4.51 -4.63
N GLY A 61 -7.96 -3.95 -5.34
CA GLY A 61 -8.58 -2.67 -4.97
C GLY A 61 -7.73 -1.43 -5.31
N ARG A 62 -6.63 -1.57 -6.06
CA ARG A 62 -5.80 -0.44 -6.52
C ARG A 62 -5.84 -0.28 -8.04
N GLN A 63 -5.90 0.96 -8.51
CA GLN A 63 -5.65 1.40 -9.88
C GLN A 63 -4.17 1.66 -10.09
N LEU A 64 -3.64 1.23 -11.21
CA LEU A 64 -2.35 1.70 -11.70
C LEU A 64 -2.63 2.93 -12.55
N VAL A 65 -2.12 4.08 -12.13
CA VAL A 65 -2.25 5.33 -12.91
C VAL A 65 -1.16 5.37 -13.99
N ALA A 66 0.09 5.09 -13.59
CA ALA A 66 1.22 5.09 -14.51
C ALA A 66 2.39 4.26 -13.95
N ALA A 67 3.30 3.89 -14.84
CA ALA A 67 4.60 3.35 -14.48
C ALA A 67 5.70 4.28 -14.99
N VAL A 68 6.60 4.72 -14.10
CA VAL A 68 7.82 5.44 -14.47
C VAL A 68 8.97 4.46 -14.47
N VAL A 69 9.51 4.19 -15.65
CA VAL A 69 10.62 3.26 -15.85
C VAL A 69 11.91 4.05 -15.89
N VAL A 70 12.88 3.65 -15.08
CA VAL A 70 14.22 4.24 -15.06
C VAL A 70 15.20 3.21 -15.58
N GLY A 71 15.70 3.42 -16.80
CA GLY A 71 16.44 2.43 -17.56
C GLY A 71 17.34 3.04 -18.64
N LYS A 72 18.10 2.19 -19.32
CA LYS A 72 18.90 2.55 -20.50
C LYS A 72 19.01 1.37 -21.46
N SER A 73 19.08 1.66 -22.75
CA SER A 73 19.32 0.68 -23.81
C SER A 73 20.77 0.67 -24.25
N LYS A 74 21.31 -0.49 -24.65
CA LYS A 74 22.67 -0.57 -25.19
C LYS A 74 22.82 0.14 -26.54
N HIS A 75 21.75 0.18 -27.34
CA HIS A 75 21.80 0.66 -28.73
C HIS A 75 20.77 1.77 -29.01
N GLY A 76 20.24 2.44 -27.98
CA GLY A 76 19.26 3.52 -28.14
C GLY A 76 17.87 3.13 -28.64
N MET A 77 17.68 1.89 -29.11
CA MET A 77 16.40 1.42 -29.69
C MET A 77 15.65 0.42 -28.78
N GLY A 78 15.91 0.49 -27.46
CA GLY A 78 15.21 -0.39 -26.52
C GLY A 78 13.78 0.09 -26.35
N THR A 79 12.79 -0.80 -26.34
CA THR A 79 11.39 -0.38 -26.16
C THR A 79 10.77 -1.00 -24.92
N VAL A 80 9.87 -0.22 -24.30
CA VAL A 80 9.08 -0.63 -23.15
C VAL A 80 7.61 -0.34 -23.41
N LYS A 81 6.76 -1.33 -23.14
CA LYS A 81 5.30 -1.20 -23.17
C LYS A 81 4.72 -1.63 -21.83
N LEU A 82 3.69 -0.93 -21.37
CA LEU A 82 2.91 -1.28 -20.19
C LEU A 82 1.68 -2.07 -20.61
N LYS A 83 1.53 -3.29 -20.10
CA LYS A 83 0.32 -4.11 -20.22
C LYS A 83 -0.46 -4.07 -18.91
N VAL A 84 -1.73 -3.70 -18.99
CA VAL A 84 -2.68 -3.69 -17.86
C VAL A 84 -3.92 -4.44 -18.29
N GLY A 85 -4.22 -5.56 -17.63
CA GLY A 85 -5.32 -6.44 -18.03
C GLY A 85 -5.13 -6.93 -19.47
N GLY A 86 -6.12 -6.63 -20.32
CA GLY A 86 -6.09 -6.92 -21.76
C GLY A 86 -5.38 -5.84 -22.60
N ALA A 87 -5.24 -4.62 -22.09
CA ALA A 87 -4.74 -3.48 -22.85
C ALA A 87 -3.20 -3.37 -22.82
N LEU A 88 -2.63 -2.89 -23.92
CA LEU A 88 -1.19 -2.65 -24.09
C LEU A 88 -0.95 -1.20 -24.53
N SER A 89 0.00 -0.53 -23.88
CA SER A 89 0.37 0.84 -24.25
C SER A 89 1.16 0.90 -25.56
N TYR A 90 1.28 2.11 -26.11
CA TYR A 90 2.28 2.44 -27.11
C TYR A 90 3.70 2.12 -26.60
N ALA A 91 4.60 1.80 -27.53
CA ALA A 91 6.01 1.65 -27.24
C ALA A 91 6.59 2.99 -26.80
N GLN A 92 7.37 2.96 -25.72
CA GLN A 92 8.24 4.06 -25.36
C GLN A 92 9.68 3.61 -25.53
N THR A 93 10.50 4.47 -26.11
CA THR A 93 11.92 4.21 -26.34
C THR A 93 12.72 4.51 -25.08
N LEU A 94 13.67 3.63 -24.76
CA LEU A 94 14.70 3.88 -23.78
C LEU A 94 16.00 4.18 -24.51
N ASP A 95 16.49 5.38 -24.30
CA ASP A 95 17.74 5.85 -24.89
C ASP A 95 18.95 5.15 -24.28
N GLY A 96 20.08 5.31 -24.96
CA GLY A 96 21.39 4.95 -24.44
C GLY A 96 22.39 4.59 -25.53
N TYR A 97 23.65 4.58 -25.15
CA TYR A 97 24.79 4.38 -26.04
C TYR A 97 25.61 3.17 -25.60
N PRO A 98 26.24 2.43 -26.54
CA PRO A 98 27.03 1.25 -26.20
C PRO A 98 28.17 1.55 -25.20
N SER A 99 28.84 2.69 -25.35
CA SER A 99 29.95 3.15 -24.50
C SER A 99 29.54 3.43 -23.05
N GLU A 100 28.27 3.79 -22.83
CA GLU A 100 27.73 4.14 -21.51
C GLU A 100 26.96 2.99 -20.85
N PHE A 101 26.66 1.94 -21.60
CA PHE A 101 25.76 0.87 -21.15
C PHE A 101 26.26 0.14 -19.90
N ASN A 102 27.58 -0.01 -19.75
CA ASN A 102 28.20 -0.67 -18.60
C ASN A 102 28.61 0.27 -17.47
N ARG A 103 28.55 1.59 -17.67
CA ARG A 103 28.82 2.57 -16.61
C ARG A 103 27.69 2.57 -15.57
N GLY A 104 28.00 2.88 -14.31
CA GLY A 104 27.02 2.93 -13.22
C GLY A 104 26.01 4.09 -13.28
N GLY A 105 26.21 5.06 -14.18
CA GLY A 105 25.39 6.27 -14.36
C GLY A 105 24.49 6.26 -15.61
N ASN A 106 23.91 7.43 -15.91
CA ASN A 106 23.12 7.78 -17.10
C ASN A 106 21.92 6.86 -17.36
N PHE A 107 20.90 6.93 -16.50
CA PHE A 107 19.62 6.26 -16.72
C PHE A 107 18.54 7.27 -17.10
N TYR A 108 17.79 6.95 -18.14
CA TYR A 108 16.69 7.75 -18.65
C TYR A 108 15.39 7.37 -17.95
N ARG A 109 14.50 8.36 -17.81
CA ARG A 109 13.20 8.20 -17.17
C ARG A 109 12.12 8.30 -18.22
N VAL A 110 11.30 7.26 -18.31
CA VAL A 110 10.19 7.21 -19.25
C VAL A 110 8.92 6.95 -18.46
N ARG A 111 7.94 7.83 -18.61
CA ARG A 111 6.62 7.67 -17.98
C ARG A 111 5.67 7.03 -18.98
N ILE A 112 5.08 5.91 -18.60
CA ILE A 112 4.08 5.20 -19.39
C ILE A 112 2.74 5.28 -18.67
N GLN A 113 1.76 5.93 -19.28
CA GLN A 113 0.41 6.01 -18.73
C GLN A 113 -0.26 4.65 -18.83
N ASN A 114 -1.14 4.33 -17.87
CA ASN A 114 -1.96 3.12 -17.96
C ASN A 114 -2.89 3.20 -19.19
N PRO A 115 -2.81 2.27 -20.16
CA PRO A 115 -3.68 2.26 -21.33
C PRO A 115 -5.16 1.98 -20.99
N GLN A 116 -5.46 1.50 -19.78
CA GLN A 116 -6.79 1.19 -19.29
C GLN A 116 -7.06 1.95 -17.98
N SER A 117 -7.22 3.27 -18.07
CA SER A 117 -7.36 4.20 -16.93
C SER A 117 -8.51 3.85 -15.98
N TYR A 118 -9.62 3.31 -16.50
CA TYR A 118 -10.83 3.03 -15.71
C TYR A 118 -10.87 1.63 -15.07
N ASN A 119 -10.02 0.70 -15.53
CA ASN A 119 -10.02 -0.67 -15.04
C ASN A 119 -8.60 -1.24 -15.06
N SER A 120 -7.88 -1.04 -13.96
CA SER A 120 -6.56 -1.67 -13.78
C SER A 120 -6.64 -3.11 -13.25
N GLN A 121 -7.77 -3.81 -13.38
CA GLN A 121 -7.83 -5.23 -13.00
C GLN A 121 -7.04 -6.11 -13.98
N GLY A 122 -6.69 -7.31 -13.54
CA GLY A 122 -5.87 -8.24 -14.33
C GLY A 122 -4.35 -8.03 -14.21
N VAL A 123 -3.59 -8.47 -15.20
CA VAL A 123 -2.12 -8.51 -15.14
C VAL A 123 -1.51 -7.13 -15.27
N TRP A 124 -0.50 -6.80 -14.47
CA TRP A 124 0.36 -5.62 -14.70
C TRP A 124 1.74 -6.11 -15.11
N GLN A 125 2.15 -5.78 -16.33
CA GLN A 125 3.40 -6.23 -16.89
C GLN A 125 4.11 -5.11 -17.65
N LEU A 126 5.44 -5.03 -17.54
CA LEU A 126 6.25 -4.33 -18.53
C LEU A 126 6.76 -5.34 -19.56
N LYS A 127 6.47 -5.06 -20.83
CA LYS A 127 7.03 -5.78 -21.97
C LYS A 127 8.24 -5.02 -22.46
N LEU A 128 9.40 -5.66 -22.38
CA LEU A 128 10.69 -5.10 -22.79
C LEU A 128 11.10 -5.74 -24.11
N LYS A 129 11.68 -4.96 -25.02
CA LYS A 129 12.35 -5.46 -26.22
C LYS A 129 13.68 -4.74 -26.43
N GLY A 130 14.75 -5.51 -26.58
CA GLY A 130 16.11 -5.01 -26.83
C GLY A 130 17.10 -5.47 -25.77
N ASN A 131 18.23 -4.77 -25.68
CA ASN A 131 19.25 -5.00 -24.65
C ASN A 131 19.24 -3.83 -23.67
N ILE A 132 18.54 -4.01 -22.55
CA ILE A 132 18.12 -2.91 -21.65
C ILE A 132 18.58 -3.20 -20.23
N LYS A 133 19.08 -2.18 -19.51
CA LYS A 133 19.26 -2.23 -18.05
C LYS A 133 18.17 -1.40 -17.37
N ILE A 134 17.52 -1.97 -16.36
CA ILE A 134 16.51 -1.27 -15.55
C ILE A 134 17.06 -1.04 -14.14
N LYS A 135 17.10 0.22 -13.71
CA LYS A 135 17.50 0.58 -12.34
C LYS A 135 16.34 0.42 -11.38
N LYS A 136 15.19 0.99 -11.74
CA LYS A 136 13.96 0.95 -10.94
C LYS A 136 12.72 1.20 -11.78
N VAL A 137 11.57 0.79 -11.26
CA VAL A 137 10.26 1.13 -11.78
C VAL A 137 9.44 1.75 -10.65
N VAL A 138 8.94 2.95 -10.84
CA VAL A 138 8.04 3.60 -9.88
C VAL A 138 6.61 3.43 -10.36
N LEU A 139 5.81 2.70 -9.60
CA LEU A 139 4.38 2.57 -9.83
C LEU A 139 3.68 3.75 -9.17
N ILE A 140 2.82 4.43 -9.93
CA ILE A 140 1.93 5.45 -9.41
C ILE A 140 0.57 4.79 -9.28
N LEU A 141 0.19 4.50 -8.05
CA LEU A 141 -1.04 3.81 -7.71
C LEU A 141 -2.07 4.80 -7.21
N GLU A 142 -3.32 4.53 -7.53
CA GLU A 142 -4.49 5.14 -6.91
C GLU A 142 -5.36 4.02 -6.36
N ASP A 143 -6.21 4.29 -5.37
CA ASP A 143 -7.14 3.28 -4.88
C ASP A 143 -8.38 3.24 -5.81
N ASN A 144 -8.77 2.06 -6.30
CA ASN A 144 -9.98 1.85 -7.10
C ASN A 144 -11.19 2.08 -6.19
N PHE A 145 -11.94 3.17 -6.41
CA PHE A 145 -13.17 3.44 -5.71
C PHE A 145 -14.36 3.15 -6.62
N VAL A 146 -14.98 1.98 -6.47
CA VAL A 146 -16.30 1.70 -7.01
C VAL A 146 -17.30 1.98 -5.88
N GLY A 147 -17.97 3.13 -5.92
CA GLY A 147 -19.07 3.48 -5.00
C GLY A 147 -18.64 4.20 -3.71
N GLY A 148 -19.07 5.44 -3.55
CA GLY A 148 -18.65 6.36 -2.48
C GLY A 148 -19.01 5.94 -1.05
N ARG A 149 -18.02 5.65 -0.19
CA ARG A 149 -18.06 5.91 1.26
C ARG A 149 -16.68 6.36 1.75
N ARG A 150 -16.51 7.65 2.09
CA ARG A 150 -15.34 8.07 2.90
C ARG A 150 -15.54 7.48 4.29
N CYS A 151 -14.58 6.70 4.78
CA CYS A 151 -14.60 6.30 6.18
C CYS A 151 -14.06 7.43 7.04
N SER A 152 -14.73 7.71 8.15
CA SER A 152 -14.23 8.57 9.21
C SER A 152 -13.72 7.71 10.37
N ALA A 153 -12.60 8.13 10.96
CA ALA A 153 -12.15 7.65 12.24
C ALA A 153 -12.19 8.83 13.20
N GLU A 154 -12.93 8.70 14.28
CA GLU A 154 -13.08 9.70 15.31
C GLU A 154 -12.13 9.40 16.45
N MET A 155 -11.34 10.39 16.85
CA MET A 155 -10.57 10.34 18.09
C MET A 155 -11.50 10.78 19.21
N GLN A 156 -11.78 9.91 20.18
CA GLN A 156 -12.73 10.15 21.25
C GLN A 156 -12.03 10.12 22.61
N THR A 157 -12.47 10.97 23.52
CA THR A 157 -12.10 10.90 24.95
C THR A 157 -12.66 9.63 25.60
N ARG A 158 -12.20 9.29 26.81
CA ARG A 158 -12.76 8.21 27.64
C ARG A 158 -14.28 8.33 27.89
N ARG A 159 -14.85 9.54 27.77
CA ARG A 159 -16.29 9.81 27.90
C ARG A 159 -17.04 9.76 26.56
N GLY A 160 -16.41 9.31 25.48
CA GLY A 160 -17.02 9.20 24.15
C GLY A 160 -17.09 10.52 23.35
N ARG A 161 -16.64 11.65 23.91
CA ARG A 161 -16.60 12.94 23.18
C ARG A 161 -15.56 12.92 22.07
N THR A 162 -15.97 13.19 20.83
CA THR A 162 -15.07 13.34 19.68
C THR A 162 -14.21 14.61 19.83
N ILE A 163 -12.90 14.40 19.71
CA ILE A 163 -11.82 15.39 19.79
C ILE A 163 -11.40 15.80 18.38
N ASP A 164 -11.34 14.82 17.46
CA ASP A 164 -10.92 15.04 16.08
C ASP A 164 -11.50 13.95 15.16
N THR A 165 -11.62 14.23 13.87
CA THR A 165 -12.19 13.31 12.88
C THR A 165 -11.29 13.20 11.65
N PHE A 166 -10.79 12.00 11.41
CA PHE A 166 -9.88 11.66 10.33
C PHE A 166 -10.64 10.97 9.22
N THR A 167 -10.80 11.65 8.09
CA THR A 167 -11.43 11.02 6.91
C THR A 167 -10.37 10.40 6.00
N ALA A 168 -10.70 9.23 5.47
CA ALA A 168 -9.96 8.61 4.39
C ALA A 168 -10.90 7.81 3.49
N ARG A 169 -10.37 7.39 2.34
CA ARG A 169 -11.12 6.57 1.39
C ARG A 169 -11.43 5.17 1.94
N ASN A 170 -10.65 4.64 2.88
CA ASN A 170 -10.97 3.39 3.59
C ASN A 170 -10.73 3.52 5.10
N CYS A 171 -11.42 2.68 5.87
CA CYS A 171 -11.45 2.75 7.33
C CYS A 171 -10.06 2.46 7.92
N ARG A 172 -9.27 1.58 7.30
CA ARG A 172 -7.88 1.31 7.71
C ARG A 172 -7.00 2.56 7.65
N ARG A 173 -7.09 3.35 6.58
CA ARG A 173 -6.29 4.58 6.41
C ARG A 173 -6.81 5.71 7.29
N ALA A 174 -8.11 5.80 7.49
CA ALA A 174 -8.71 6.75 8.43
C ALA A 174 -8.22 6.45 9.86
N MET A 175 -8.25 5.18 10.26
CA MET A 175 -7.74 4.70 11.54
C MET A 175 -6.24 4.91 11.68
N ALA A 176 -5.44 4.61 10.65
CA ALA A 176 -4.00 4.83 10.70
C ALA A 176 -3.65 6.33 10.88
N LYS A 177 -4.37 7.22 10.20
CA LYS A 177 -4.24 8.67 10.42
C LYS A 177 -4.59 9.05 11.85
N CYS A 178 -5.71 8.54 12.36
CA CYS A 178 -6.15 8.80 13.72
C CYS A 178 -5.12 8.31 14.75
N GLN A 179 -4.61 7.08 14.59
CA GLN A 179 -3.61 6.49 15.48
C GLN A 179 -2.29 7.26 15.45
N ASN A 180 -1.79 7.63 14.28
CA ASN A 180 -0.58 8.44 14.16
C ASN A 180 -0.73 9.79 14.88
N ASP A 181 -1.89 10.44 14.73
CA ASP A 181 -2.16 11.70 15.41
C ASP A 181 -2.32 11.52 16.93
N LEU A 182 -3.01 10.46 17.36
CA LEU A 182 -3.19 10.12 18.77
C LEU A 182 -1.84 9.85 19.45
N THR A 183 -0.98 9.04 18.84
CA THR A 183 0.38 8.78 19.35
C THR A 183 1.19 10.08 19.46
N ARG A 184 1.10 10.96 18.45
CA ARG A 184 1.75 12.28 18.51
C ARG A 184 1.24 13.11 19.70
N ARG A 185 -0.06 13.13 19.96
CA ARG A 185 -0.65 13.86 21.09
C ARG A 185 -0.22 13.26 22.43
N GLN A 186 -0.28 11.93 22.56
CA GLN A 186 0.10 11.22 23.78
C GLN A 186 1.58 11.44 24.13
N ASN A 187 2.46 11.42 23.13
CA ASN A 187 3.89 11.73 23.33
C ASN A 187 4.13 13.17 23.82
N ASN A 188 3.23 14.09 23.50
CA ASN A 188 3.28 15.48 23.94
C ASN A 188 2.45 15.74 25.22
N GLY A 189 2.02 14.68 25.93
CA GLY A 189 1.21 14.79 27.16
C GLY A 189 -0.25 15.20 26.92
N GLN A 190 -0.71 15.25 25.67
CA GLN A 190 -2.06 15.66 25.31
C GLN A 190 -2.97 14.44 25.10
N ASN A 191 -4.21 14.53 25.59
CA ASN A 191 -5.26 13.53 25.39
C ASN A 191 -4.81 12.07 25.72
N PRO A 192 -4.21 11.82 26.91
CA PRO A 192 -3.62 10.53 27.24
C PRO A 192 -4.61 9.36 27.19
N PHE A 193 -5.88 9.64 27.48
CA PHE A 193 -6.97 8.64 27.51
C PHE A 193 -7.87 8.66 26.28
N ALA A 194 -7.43 9.29 25.19
CA ALA A 194 -8.20 9.26 23.95
C ALA A 194 -7.98 7.94 23.18
N SER A 195 -8.97 7.57 22.37
CA SER A 195 -8.94 6.37 21.54
C SER A 195 -9.50 6.67 20.15
N CYS A 196 -9.12 5.89 19.16
CA CYS A 196 -9.64 6.03 17.80
C CYS A 196 -10.75 5.00 17.56
N GLN A 197 -11.90 5.45 17.06
CA GLN A 197 -13.02 4.61 16.67
C GLN A 197 -13.45 4.93 15.24
N VAL A 198 -13.88 3.93 14.47
CA VAL A 198 -14.43 4.17 13.13
C VAL A 198 -15.86 4.68 13.29
N SER A 199 -16.18 5.85 12.73
CA SER A 199 -17.56 6.30 12.59
C SER A 199 -18.05 6.06 11.17
N GLY A 200 -19.28 5.56 11.06
CA GLY A 200 -19.80 5.09 9.78
C GLY A 200 -21.31 5.16 9.70
N ASN A 201 -21.87 6.37 9.70
CA ASN A 201 -23.21 6.60 9.15
C ASN A 201 -23.06 6.93 7.66
N GLY A 202 -23.49 6.02 6.78
CA GLY A 202 -23.54 6.29 5.35
C GLY A 202 -24.88 6.91 5.01
N GLY A 203 -24.97 8.24 4.97
CA GLY A 203 -26.11 8.94 4.40
C GLY A 203 -26.19 8.62 2.90
N GLY A 204 -27.06 7.69 2.52
CA GLY A 204 -27.53 7.52 1.15
C GLY A 204 -28.89 8.21 1.04
N ASN A 205 -28.97 9.28 0.24
CA ASN A 205 -30.26 9.75 -0.23
C ASN A 205 -30.61 8.97 -1.50
N GLY A 206 -31.70 8.21 -1.46
CA GLY A 206 -32.29 7.54 -2.62
C GLY A 206 -32.58 6.05 -2.40
N GLY A 207 -33.81 5.74 -1.98
CA GLY A 207 -34.44 4.43 -2.17
C GLY A 207 -34.47 3.56 -0.92
N GLY A 208 -35.60 3.61 -0.20
CA GLY A 208 -35.85 2.88 1.03
C GLY A 208 -35.66 1.36 0.91
N ASN A 209 -35.05 0.81 1.97
CA ASN A 209 -35.48 -0.42 2.64
C ASN A 209 -34.55 -0.64 3.85
N ASN A 210 -35.16 -0.87 5.02
CA ASN A 210 -34.54 -1.07 6.34
C ASN A 210 -33.56 -2.25 6.38
N TYR A 211 -32.34 -2.10 5.84
CA TYR A 211 -31.29 -3.10 5.99
C TYR A 211 -30.32 -2.70 7.09
N ARG A 212 -30.58 -3.23 8.29
CA ARG A 212 -29.71 -3.14 9.48
C ARG A 212 -28.28 -3.55 9.10
N GLN A 213 -27.34 -2.60 9.11
CA GLN A 213 -25.95 -2.87 8.73
C GLN A 213 -25.23 -3.45 9.94
N TRP A 214 -24.46 -4.52 9.76
CA TRP A 214 -23.73 -5.17 10.86
C TRP A 214 -22.24 -4.93 10.74
N THR A 215 -21.61 -4.61 11.86
CA THR A 215 -20.15 -4.48 11.99
C THR A 215 -19.66 -5.60 12.90
N CYS A 216 -18.75 -6.43 12.38
CA CYS A 216 -18.17 -7.53 13.15
C CYS A 216 -16.66 -7.31 13.32
N THR A 217 -16.19 -7.42 14.55
CA THR A 217 -14.79 -7.31 14.96
C THR A 217 -14.30 -8.65 15.45
N ALA A 218 -13.21 -9.13 14.87
CA ALA A 218 -12.54 -10.36 15.25
C ALA A 218 -11.21 -10.06 15.94
N THR A 219 -10.98 -10.74 17.07
CA THR A 219 -9.74 -10.70 17.84
C THR A 219 -9.21 -12.12 18.00
N ASP A 220 -7.91 -12.27 18.22
CA ASP A 220 -7.29 -13.56 18.55
C ASP A 220 -7.72 -14.04 19.95
N THR A 221 -7.68 -15.36 20.17
CA THR A 221 -8.06 -15.99 21.46
C THR A 221 -6.85 -16.42 22.29
N GLY A 222 -5.63 -16.04 21.91
CA GLY A 222 -4.44 -16.27 22.72
C GLY A 222 -4.53 -15.40 23.98
N TRP A 223 -4.36 -16.01 25.15
CA TRP A 223 -4.40 -15.33 26.45
C TRP A 223 -3.22 -14.36 26.58
N GLU A 224 -3.39 -13.16 26.06
CA GLU A 224 -2.82 -11.89 26.53
C GLU A 224 -3.45 -10.81 25.67
N GLU A 225 -4.22 -9.93 26.31
CA GLU A 225 -4.91 -8.83 25.67
C GLU A 225 -3.91 -7.79 25.13
N HIS A 226 -3.29 -8.06 23.98
CA HIS A 226 -2.54 -7.07 23.24
C HIS A 226 -3.50 -6.12 22.51
N TRP A 227 -4.07 -5.17 23.27
CA TRP A 227 -5.00 -4.12 22.84
C TRP A 227 -4.50 -3.15 21.75
N TRP A 228 -3.41 -3.47 21.04
CA TRP A 228 -2.74 -2.53 20.14
C TRP A 228 -2.47 -3.00 18.72
N ARG A 229 -2.78 -4.23 18.31
CA ARG A 229 -2.42 -4.70 16.94
C ARG A 229 -3.37 -5.62 16.16
N GLY A 230 -4.46 -6.14 16.73
CA GLY A 230 -5.06 -7.37 16.16
C GLY A 230 -6.49 -7.32 15.61
N GLY A 231 -7.22 -6.20 15.67
CA GLY A 231 -8.65 -6.22 15.31
C GLY A 231 -8.92 -6.35 13.81
N HIS A 232 -9.55 -7.44 13.37
CA HIS A 232 -10.03 -7.60 12.00
C HIS A 232 -11.51 -7.22 11.93
N VAL A 233 -11.85 -6.19 11.14
CA VAL A 233 -13.22 -5.64 11.10
C VAL A 233 -13.83 -5.82 9.73
N ALA A 234 -15.04 -6.35 9.67
CA ALA A 234 -15.83 -6.46 8.45
C ALA A 234 -17.25 -5.93 8.63
N THR A 235 -17.80 -5.32 7.58
CA THR A 235 -19.17 -4.79 7.57
C THR A 235 -20.00 -5.45 6.46
N ASN A 236 -21.25 -5.77 6.75
CA ASN A 236 -22.18 -6.32 5.77
C ASN A 236 -23.63 -6.09 6.20
N ARG A 237 -24.58 -6.06 5.25
CA ARG A 237 -26.02 -6.04 5.55
C ARG A 237 -26.50 -7.32 6.23
N ASN A 238 -25.78 -8.42 6.05
CA ASN A 238 -26.04 -9.70 6.69
C ASN A 238 -24.98 -9.98 7.76
N VAL A 239 -25.41 -10.07 9.03
CA VAL A 239 -24.53 -10.34 10.19
C VAL A 239 -23.68 -11.59 10.00
N ASN A 240 -24.22 -12.64 9.38
CA ASN A 240 -23.50 -13.89 9.16
C ASN A 240 -22.43 -13.75 8.08
N VAL A 241 -22.58 -12.82 7.14
CA VAL A 241 -21.56 -12.51 6.15
C VAL A 241 -20.48 -11.62 6.77
N ALA A 242 -20.86 -10.58 7.50
CA ALA A 242 -19.92 -9.72 8.23
C ALA A 242 -19.06 -10.54 9.19
N ARG A 243 -19.67 -11.44 9.97
CA ARG A 243 -18.99 -12.32 10.91
C ARG A 243 -18.02 -13.26 10.22
N ARG A 244 -18.41 -13.88 9.10
CA ARG A 244 -17.55 -14.78 8.31
C ARG A 244 -16.34 -14.06 7.73
N LEU A 245 -16.51 -12.82 7.27
CA LEU A 245 -15.41 -12.01 6.74
C LEU A 245 -14.43 -11.64 7.85
N ALA A 246 -14.91 -11.15 8.99
CA ALA A 246 -14.06 -10.82 10.13
C ALA A 246 -13.31 -12.05 10.68
N LEU A 247 -14.00 -13.19 10.81
CA LEU A 247 -13.40 -14.46 11.20
C LEU A 247 -12.31 -14.90 10.23
N ARG A 248 -12.57 -14.83 8.93
CA ARG A 248 -11.63 -15.29 7.89
C ARG A 248 -10.33 -14.50 7.95
N ASP A 249 -10.44 -13.18 7.96
CA ASP A 249 -9.29 -12.27 7.98
C ASP A 249 -8.44 -12.50 9.24
N CYS A 250 -9.10 -12.70 10.38
CA CYS A 250 -8.44 -13.01 11.63
C CYS A 250 -7.75 -14.38 11.62
N LYS A 251 -8.46 -15.44 11.22
CA LYS A 251 -7.91 -16.80 11.16
C LYS A 251 -6.72 -16.90 10.21
N GLN A 252 -6.72 -16.14 9.11
CA GLN A 252 -5.61 -16.09 8.17
C GLN A 252 -4.31 -15.57 8.81
N SER A 253 -4.42 -14.76 9.87
CA SER A 253 -3.28 -14.10 10.50
C SER A 253 -2.93 -14.66 11.88
N HIS A 254 -3.89 -15.21 12.63
CA HIS A 254 -3.72 -15.55 14.05
C HIS A 254 -4.22 -16.96 14.43
N GLY A 255 -4.77 -17.75 13.49
CA GLY A 255 -5.22 -19.12 13.73
C GLY A 255 -6.57 -19.21 14.47
N ASN A 256 -6.63 -18.79 15.73
CA ASN A 256 -7.84 -18.93 16.57
C ASN A 256 -8.40 -17.56 16.98
N CYS A 257 -9.69 -17.33 16.70
CA CYS A 257 -10.28 -15.99 16.75
C CYS A 257 -11.70 -15.97 17.32
N ARG A 258 -12.00 -14.96 18.14
CA ARG A 258 -13.32 -14.63 18.66
C ARG A 258 -13.88 -13.43 17.90
N VAL A 259 -15.17 -13.47 17.57
CA VAL A 259 -15.84 -12.38 16.85
C VAL A 259 -17.02 -11.85 17.61
N SER A 260 -17.05 -10.54 17.77
CA SER A 260 -18.18 -9.76 18.27
C SER A 260 -18.81 -9.00 17.11
N CYS A 261 -20.13 -8.91 17.07
CA CYS A 261 -20.85 -8.15 16.05
C CYS A 261 -21.80 -7.16 16.70
N SER A 262 -21.80 -5.92 16.23
CA SER A 262 -22.76 -4.90 16.61
C SER A 262 -23.61 -4.52 15.39
N GLN A 263 -24.87 -4.18 15.66
CA GLN A 263 -25.78 -3.62 14.66
C GLN A 263 -25.58 -2.11 14.62
N ASN A 264 -25.40 -1.55 13.42
CA ASN A 264 -25.39 -0.12 13.15
C ASN A 264 -26.82 0.36 12.82
#